data_AF-A0A9P5TXR9-F1
#
_entry.id   AF-A0A9P5TXR9-F1
#
_cell.length_a   1.000
_cell.length_b   1.000
_cell.length_c   1.000
_cell.angle_alpha   90.00
_cell.angle_beta   90.00
_cell.angle_gamma   90.00
#
_symmetry.space_group_name_H-M   'P 1'
#
loop_
_entity.id
_entity.type
_entity.pdbx_description
1 polymer ?
#
loop_
_entity_poly.entity_id
_entity_poly.type
_entity_poly.pdbx_seq_one_letter_code
_entity_poly.pdbx_strand_id
1 'polypeptide(L)'
;LSGLPYVLDLKPPIKWLSSQETNLNQSCPFTDLNSETPDQFIVRTYPQFLWLPEVNLLESSQCRLLTAFQSIMPLNLTSCINLGRCFILSLTAHASTNKYHVELPEILDNDGSAGEIEETMMWFALSQVKSNVEGQAERKRMCSNSSENGSHSSHLIETPIWMNNDWRLRWIRRMGRRKAQIQILLYFLILWLPG
;
A
#
# COMPACT_ATOMS: atom_id res chain seq x y z
N LEU A 1 -35.81 -33.03 12.30
CA LEU A 1 -35.20 -31.86 11.63
C LEU A 1 -34.22 -32.38 10.60
N SER A 2 -34.71 -32.40 9.37
CA SER A 2 -34.14 -33.01 8.17
C SER A 2 -32.87 -32.28 7.73
N GLY A 3 -31.91 -33.04 7.21
CA GLY A 3 -30.56 -32.57 6.89
C GLY A 3 -30.48 -31.56 5.74
N LEU A 4 -29.52 -30.64 5.89
CA LEU A 4 -28.96 -29.85 4.81
C LEU A 4 -27.57 -30.44 4.50
N PRO A 5 -27.40 -31.28 3.46
CA PRO A 5 -26.10 -31.71 2.98
C PRO A 5 -25.58 -30.66 2.01
N TYR A 6 -25.32 -29.44 2.49
CA TYR A 6 -24.69 -28.42 1.64
C TYR A 6 -23.18 -28.63 1.68
N VAL A 7 -22.68 -29.49 0.79
CA VAL A 7 -21.25 -29.65 0.54
C VAL A 7 -20.83 -28.51 -0.38
N LEU A 8 -20.08 -27.55 0.16
CA LEU A 8 -19.44 -26.51 -0.64
C LEU A 8 -18.43 -27.18 -1.57
N ASP A 9 -18.73 -27.18 -2.87
CA ASP A 9 -17.79 -27.65 -3.88
C ASP A 9 -16.66 -26.63 -4.00
N LEU A 10 -15.51 -26.98 -3.43
CA LEU A 10 -14.30 -26.16 -3.46
C LEU A 10 -13.59 -26.20 -4.83
N LYS A 11 -14.15 -26.90 -5.82
CA LYS A 11 -13.67 -26.86 -7.19
C LYS A 11 -14.33 -25.69 -7.92
N PRO A 12 -13.64 -24.56 -8.13
CA PRO A 12 -14.21 -23.49 -8.93
C PRO A 12 -14.51 -24.03 -10.35
N PRO A 13 -15.72 -23.82 -10.89
CA PRO A 13 -16.09 -24.28 -12.23
C PRO A 13 -15.31 -23.57 -13.35
N ILE A 14 -14.55 -22.53 -12.99
CA ILE A 14 -13.73 -21.74 -13.89
C ILE A 14 -12.30 -22.27 -13.80
N LYS A 15 -11.82 -22.86 -14.90
CA LYS A 15 -10.40 -23.18 -15.09
C LYS A 15 -9.64 -21.87 -15.29
N TRP A 16 -9.08 -21.34 -14.21
CA TRP A 16 -8.17 -20.22 -14.29
C TRP A 16 -6.98 -20.61 -15.16
N LEU A 17 -6.61 -19.74 -16.10
CA LEU A 17 -5.34 -19.90 -16.82
C LEU A 17 -4.19 -19.71 -15.83
N SER A 18 -3.08 -20.43 -15.99
CA SER A 18 -1.90 -20.31 -15.11
C SER A 18 -1.34 -18.88 -15.02
N SER A 19 -1.57 -18.05 -16.04
CA SER A 19 -1.28 -16.60 -16.05
C SER A 19 -2.27 -15.76 -15.23
N GLN A 20 -3.52 -16.20 -15.09
CA GLN A 20 -4.52 -15.58 -14.22
C GLN A 20 -4.40 -16.07 -12.78
N GLU A 21 -4.04 -17.34 -12.57
CA GLU A 21 -3.70 -17.87 -11.26
C GLU A 21 -2.45 -17.19 -10.70
N THR A 22 -1.44 -16.87 -11.51
CA THR A 22 -0.27 -16.08 -11.06
C THR A 22 -0.58 -14.59 -10.84
N ASN A 23 -1.56 -14.02 -11.55
CA ASN A 23 -2.05 -12.65 -11.27
C ASN A 23 -2.98 -12.60 -10.05
N LEU A 24 -3.78 -13.63 -9.80
CA LEU A 24 -4.56 -13.80 -8.57
C LEU A 24 -3.68 -14.17 -7.37
N ASN A 25 -2.63 -14.96 -7.61
CA ASN A 25 -1.52 -15.22 -6.70
C ASN A 25 -0.46 -14.12 -6.73
N GLN A 26 -0.78 -12.90 -7.19
CA GLN A 26 -0.23 -11.68 -6.56
C GLN A 26 -0.81 -11.55 -5.14
N SER A 27 -0.81 -12.65 -4.40
CA SER A 27 -1.02 -12.72 -2.99
C SER A 27 -0.08 -11.71 -2.40
N CYS A 28 -0.65 -10.78 -1.64
CA CYS A 28 0.05 -9.84 -0.76
C CYS A 28 1.39 -10.46 -0.32
N PRO A 29 2.53 -9.74 -0.38
CA PRO A 29 3.89 -10.31 -0.33
C PRO A 29 4.29 -10.99 1.01
N PHE A 30 3.33 -11.37 1.84
CA PHE A 30 3.49 -11.96 3.15
C PHE A 30 2.84 -13.34 3.17
N THR A 31 3.68 -14.37 3.10
CA THR A 31 3.25 -15.78 3.03
C THR A 31 3.12 -16.41 4.42
N ASP A 32 3.80 -15.86 5.43
CA ASP A 32 3.92 -16.45 6.78
C ASP A 32 3.10 -15.70 7.85
N LEU A 33 1.79 -15.59 7.65
CA LEU A 33 0.89 -14.88 8.58
C LEU A 33 0.72 -15.61 9.93
N ASN A 34 0.89 -16.93 9.95
CA ASN A 34 0.55 -17.76 11.12
C ASN A 34 1.67 -17.81 12.18
N SER A 35 2.89 -17.41 11.83
CA SER A 35 4.07 -17.40 12.72
C SER A 35 4.66 -16.01 12.90
N GLU A 36 3.90 -14.97 12.57
CA GLU A 36 4.38 -13.60 12.56
C GLU A 36 4.61 -13.08 13.99
N THR A 37 5.83 -12.60 14.27
CA THR A 37 6.12 -11.90 15.53
C THR A 37 5.41 -10.54 15.56
N PRO A 38 5.12 -9.97 16.75
CA PRO A 38 4.48 -8.65 16.84
C PRO A 38 5.25 -7.54 16.10
N ASP A 39 6.58 -7.61 16.09
CA ASP A 39 7.43 -6.67 15.35
C ASP A 39 7.24 -6.81 13.83
N GLN A 40 7.22 -8.04 13.32
CA GLN A 40 6.96 -8.30 11.90
C GLN A 40 5.57 -7.84 11.49
N PHE A 41 4.57 -8.06 12.35
CA PHE A 41 3.22 -7.58 12.12
C PHE A 41 3.18 -6.06 11.94
N ILE A 42 3.87 -5.30 12.80
CA ILE A 42 3.93 -3.83 12.66
C ILE A 42 4.63 -3.44 11.36
N VAL A 43 5.77 -4.05 11.07
CA VAL A 43 6.58 -3.79 9.86
C VAL A 43 5.83 -4.13 8.58
N ARG A 44 4.95 -5.13 8.59
CA ARG A 44 4.06 -5.49 7.48
C ARG A 44 2.86 -4.56 7.37
N THR A 45 2.25 -4.27 8.50
CA THR A 45 0.97 -3.56 8.58
C THR A 45 1.14 -2.08 8.26
N TYR A 46 2.25 -1.48 8.69
CA TYR A 46 2.54 -0.06 8.44
C TYR A 46 2.61 0.28 6.92
N PRO A 47 3.40 -0.43 6.08
CA PRO A 47 3.41 -0.22 4.64
C PRO A 47 2.05 -0.47 3.99
N GLN A 48 1.28 -1.47 4.46
CA GLN A 48 -0.06 -1.72 3.92
C GLN A 48 -0.96 -0.50 4.11
N PHE A 49 -0.97 0.11 5.30
CA PHE A 49 -1.74 1.33 5.57
C PHE A 49 -1.23 2.54 4.78
N LEU A 50 0.08 2.62 4.55
CA LEU A 50 0.69 3.72 3.82
C LEU A 50 0.32 3.68 2.32
N TRP A 51 0.47 2.51 1.69
CA TRP A 51 0.43 2.38 0.24
C TRP A 51 -0.95 2.00 -0.30
N LEU A 52 -1.71 1.14 0.39
CA LEU A 52 -2.97 0.63 -0.16
C LEU A 52 -4.11 1.65 -0.01
N PRO A 53 -4.86 1.95 -1.09
CA PRO A 53 -5.97 2.88 -1.02
C PRO A 53 -7.23 2.29 -0.38
N GLU A 54 -7.40 0.96 -0.37
CA GLU A 54 -8.65 0.32 0.07
C GLU A 54 -8.86 0.32 1.59
N VAL A 55 -7.84 0.72 2.35
CA VAL A 55 -7.98 1.03 3.78
C VAL A 55 -8.59 2.43 4.02
N ASN A 56 -8.98 3.16 2.97
CA ASN A 56 -9.66 4.47 3.03
C ASN A 56 -11.07 4.46 3.66
N LEU A 57 -11.57 3.35 4.21
CA LEU A 57 -12.57 3.45 5.27
C LEU A 57 -11.87 4.06 6.48
N LEU A 58 -11.65 5.37 6.47
CA LEU A 58 -10.94 6.12 7.50
C LEU A 58 -11.52 5.80 8.90
N GLU A 59 -12.82 5.54 8.99
CA GLU A 59 -13.46 5.04 10.22
C GLU A 59 -13.07 3.60 10.56
N SER A 60 -13.09 2.66 9.60
CA SER A 60 -12.75 1.26 9.88
C SER A 60 -11.25 0.98 9.99
N SER A 61 -10.41 1.74 9.29
CA SER A 61 -8.95 1.59 9.31
C SER A 61 -8.32 2.20 10.55
N GLN A 62 -8.85 3.32 11.04
CA GLN A 62 -8.48 3.87 12.35
C GLN A 62 -8.84 2.87 13.46
N CYS A 63 -10.04 2.31 13.43
CA CYS A 63 -10.42 1.26 14.38
C CYS A 63 -9.52 0.03 14.23
N ARG A 64 -9.19 -0.43 13.02
CA ARG A 64 -8.29 -1.58 12.83
C ARG A 64 -6.86 -1.31 13.31
N LEU A 65 -6.31 -0.12 13.07
CA LEU A 65 -5.00 0.27 13.60
C LEU A 65 -5.01 0.34 15.11
N LEU A 66 -6.03 0.99 15.69
CA LEU A 66 -6.19 1.08 17.14
C LEU A 66 -6.39 -0.29 17.78
N THR A 67 -7.23 -1.15 17.21
CA THR A 67 -7.45 -2.52 17.68
C THR A 67 -6.18 -3.37 17.52
N ALA A 68 -5.45 -3.23 16.42
CA ALA A 68 -4.18 -3.93 16.24
C ALA A 68 -3.13 -3.44 17.26
N PHE A 69 -3.02 -2.13 17.48
CA PHE A 69 -2.13 -1.59 18.49
C PHE A 69 -2.53 -1.98 19.91
N GLN A 70 -3.82 -1.98 20.24
CA GLN A 70 -4.35 -2.45 21.53
C GLN A 70 -4.10 -3.94 21.73
N SER A 71 -4.19 -4.75 20.67
CA SER A 71 -3.87 -6.18 20.72
C SER A 71 -2.37 -6.45 20.93
N ILE A 72 -1.50 -5.54 20.50
CA ILE A 72 -0.04 -5.67 20.63
C ILE A 72 0.48 -5.03 21.93
N MET A 73 -0.30 -4.14 22.54
CA MET A 73 0.03 -3.42 23.78
C MET A 73 -0.75 -3.99 24.98
N PRO A 74 -0.36 -5.14 25.55
CA PRO A 74 -0.82 -5.46 26.89
C PRO A 74 -0.32 -4.35 27.84
N LEU A 75 -1.20 -3.89 28.74
CA LEU A 75 -1.03 -2.77 29.69
C LEU A 75 0.13 -2.89 30.69
N ASN A 76 1.11 -3.76 30.43
CA ASN A 76 2.29 -3.93 31.28
C ASN A 76 3.37 -2.91 30.93
N LEU A 77 4.06 -2.39 31.95
CA LEU A 77 5.10 -1.34 31.90
C LEU A 77 6.20 -1.57 30.83
N THR A 78 6.41 -2.81 30.40
CA THR A 78 7.31 -3.21 29.29
C THR A 78 6.86 -2.67 27.92
N SER A 79 5.59 -2.25 27.78
CA SER A 79 5.03 -1.67 26.55
C SER A 79 5.65 -0.32 26.16
N CYS A 80 6.23 0.44 27.10
CA CYS A 80 6.94 1.68 26.79
C CYS A 80 8.17 1.48 25.85
N ILE A 81 8.81 0.31 25.91
CA ILE A 81 9.97 -0.01 25.05
C ILE A 81 9.49 -0.29 23.61
N ASN A 82 8.34 -0.94 23.45
CA ASN A 82 7.73 -1.19 22.15
C ASN A 82 7.14 0.09 21.52
N LEU A 83 6.71 1.06 22.34
CA LEU A 83 6.36 2.42 21.90
C LEU A 83 7.54 3.19 21.33
N GLY A 84 8.73 3.06 21.94
CA GLY A 84 9.98 3.60 21.39
C GLY A 84 10.31 3.03 20.01
N ARG A 85 9.96 1.77 19.73
CA ARG A 85 10.11 1.15 18.40
C ARG A 85 9.11 1.67 17.38
N CYS A 86 7.87 1.99 17.78
CA CYS A 86 6.94 2.70 16.90
C CYS A 86 7.46 4.11 16.55
N PHE A 87 8.21 4.75 17.46
CA PHE A 87 8.89 6.02 17.21
C PHE A 87 9.97 5.92 16.11
N ILE A 88 10.60 4.75 15.92
CA ILE A 88 11.56 4.51 14.83
C ILE A 88 10.88 4.61 13.45
N LEU A 89 9.58 4.32 13.35
CA LEU A 89 8.80 4.49 12.12
C LEU A 89 8.37 5.95 11.88
N SER A 90 8.40 6.79 12.92
CA SER A 90 8.22 8.24 12.79
C SER A 90 9.49 8.87 12.23
N LEU A 91 9.65 8.77 10.92
CA LEU A 91 10.62 9.60 10.18
C LEU A 91 10.39 11.07 10.53
N THR A 92 11.47 11.77 10.88
CA THR A 92 11.43 13.23 11.07
C THR A 92 10.87 13.89 9.81
N ALA A 93 10.25 15.08 9.96
CA ALA A 93 9.70 15.81 8.82
C ALA A 93 10.71 15.92 7.67
N HIS A 94 11.98 16.20 8.00
CA HIS A 94 13.07 16.27 7.04
C HIS A 94 13.35 14.93 6.34
N ALA A 95 13.47 13.83 7.10
CA ALA A 95 13.71 12.51 6.51
C ALA A 95 12.53 12.04 5.66
N SER A 96 11.31 12.40 6.05
CA SER A 96 10.11 12.14 5.24
C SER A 96 10.15 12.93 3.93
N THR A 97 10.48 14.23 3.97
CA THR A 97 10.62 15.05 2.76
C THR A 97 11.69 14.48 1.84
N ASN A 98 12.87 14.11 2.36
CA ASN A 98 13.94 13.51 1.56
C ASN A 98 13.45 12.22 0.89
N LYS A 99 12.81 11.33 1.65
CA LYS A 99 12.29 10.07 1.14
C LYS A 99 11.31 10.24 -0.03
N TYR A 100 10.34 11.15 0.08
CA TYR A 100 9.33 11.31 -0.98
C TYR A 100 9.78 12.17 -2.16
N HIS A 101 10.70 13.11 -1.94
CA HIS A 101 11.09 14.06 -2.98
C HIS A 101 12.40 13.71 -3.68
N VAL A 102 13.24 12.88 -3.08
CA VAL A 102 14.55 12.49 -3.62
C VAL A 102 14.59 10.98 -3.87
N GLU A 103 14.42 10.17 -2.82
CA GLU A 103 14.59 8.71 -2.91
C GLU A 103 13.50 8.06 -3.76
N LEU A 104 12.22 8.42 -3.56
CA LEU A 104 11.11 7.79 -4.29
C LEU A 104 11.16 8.01 -5.81
N PRO A 105 11.38 9.25 -6.31
CA PRO A 105 11.57 9.47 -7.74
C PRO A 105 12.75 8.67 -8.31
N GLU A 106 13.86 8.61 -7.59
CA GLU A 106 15.05 7.86 -8.00
C GLU A 106 14.77 6.35 -8.07
N ILE A 107 14.05 5.80 -7.09
CA ILE A 107 13.59 4.40 -7.10
C ILE A 107 12.69 4.11 -8.30
N LEU A 108 11.79 5.04 -8.65
CA LEU A 108 10.90 4.92 -9.81
C LEU A 108 11.65 5.03 -11.15
N ASP A 109 12.75 5.77 -11.19
CA ASP A 109 13.57 5.96 -12.40
C ASP A 109 14.56 4.80 -12.60
N ASN A 110 15.00 4.15 -11.52
CA ASN A 110 15.96 3.04 -11.54
C ASN A 110 15.30 1.64 -11.48
N ASP A 111 13.98 1.54 -11.63
CA ASP A 111 13.20 0.29 -11.53
C ASP A 111 13.39 -0.49 -10.19
N GLY A 112 13.77 0.23 -9.13
CA GLY A 112 13.95 -0.32 -7.79
C GLY A 112 15.31 -0.96 -7.52
N SER A 113 15.74 -1.01 -6.25
CA SER A 113 17.11 -1.46 -5.92
C SER A 113 17.31 -2.28 -4.65
N ALA A 114 16.32 -2.40 -3.75
CA ALA A 114 16.60 -3.01 -2.45
C ALA A 114 15.62 -4.12 -2.02
N GLY A 115 14.47 -4.27 -2.68
CA GLY A 115 13.51 -5.31 -2.31
C GLY A 115 13.00 -5.15 -0.88
N GLU A 116 13.11 -3.93 -0.33
CA GLU A 116 12.58 -3.64 0.99
C GLU A 116 11.07 -3.88 0.98
N ILE A 117 10.54 -4.28 2.13
CA ILE A 117 9.11 -4.60 2.28
C ILE A 117 8.22 -3.39 1.91
N GLU A 118 8.72 -2.18 2.19
CA GLU A 118 8.06 -0.94 1.82
C GLU A 118 8.09 -0.70 0.31
N GLU A 119 9.23 -0.93 -0.34
CA GLU A 119 9.38 -0.82 -1.80
C GLU A 119 8.51 -1.84 -2.52
N THR A 120 8.48 -3.09 -2.05
CA THR A 120 7.62 -4.15 -2.59
C THR A 120 6.14 -3.76 -2.47
N MET A 121 5.74 -3.22 -1.31
CA MET A 121 4.37 -2.75 -1.10
C MET A 121 4.03 -1.52 -1.94
N MET A 122 5.00 -0.63 -2.15
CA MET A 122 4.89 0.52 -3.04
C MET A 122 4.57 0.08 -4.47
N TRP A 123 5.36 -0.85 -5.02
CA TRP A 123 5.16 -1.39 -6.37
C TRP A 123 3.83 -2.13 -6.51
N PHE A 124 3.43 -2.87 -5.47
CA PHE A 124 2.13 -3.54 -5.43
C PHE A 124 0.96 -2.53 -5.45
N ALA A 125 1.04 -1.45 -4.66
CA ALA A 125 0.02 -0.40 -4.71
C ALA A 125 0.03 0.33 -6.07
N LEU A 126 1.19 0.52 -6.68
CA LEU A 126 1.33 1.12 -8.01
C LEU A 126 0.66 0.26 -9.09
N SER A 127 0.85 -1.06 -9.05
CA SER A 127 0.23 -2.00 -9.99
C SER A 127 -1.30 -2.03 -9.87
N GLN A 128 -1.83 -1.92 -8.65
CA GLN A 128 -3.27 -1.80 -8.42
C GLN A 128 -3.85 -0.48 -8.95
N VAL A 129 -3.14 0.64 -8.79
CA VAL A 129 -3.60 1.91 -9.37
C VAL A 129 -3.63 1.83 -10.90
N LYS A 130 -2.70 1.08 -11.51
CA LYS A 130 -2.68 0.83 -12.96
C LYS A 130 -3.89 -0.01 -13.41
N SER A 131 -4.31 -1.02 -12.65
CA SER A 131 -5.46 -1.87 -13.00
C SER A 131 -6.81 -1.20 -12.71
N ASN A 132 -6.85 -0.28 -11.74
CA ASN A 132 -8.08 0.39 -11.31
C ASN A 132 -8.59 1.45 -12.30
N VAL A 133 -9.89 1.77 -12.15
CA VAL A 133 -10.63 2.76 -12.95
C VAL A 133 -9.94 4.14 -12.94
N GLU A 134 -9.27 4.51 -11.84
CA GLU A 134 -8.49 5.75 -11.75
C GLU A 134 -7.30 5.77 -12.73
N GLY A 135 -6.57 4.65 -12.86
CA GLY A 135 -5.49 4.50 -13.83
C GLY A 135 -6.00 4.55 -15.27
N GLN A 136 -7.16 3.93 -15.54
CA GLN A 136 -7.79 3.99 -16.87
C GLN A 136 -8.33 5.38 -17.21
N ALA A 137 -8.96 6.07 -16.25
CA ALA A 137 -9.48 7.43 -16.43
C ALA A 137 -8.34 8.42 -16.71
N GLU A 138 -7.21 8.29 -16.02
CA GLU A 138 -6.05 9.14 -16.26
C GLU A 138 -5.42 8.88 -17.63
N ARG A 139 -5.28 7.62 -18.04
CA ARG A 139 -4.87 7.25 -19.41
C ARG A 139 -5.79 7.92 -20.45
N LYS A 140 -7.11 7.89 -20.22
CA LYS A 140 -8.09 8.52 -21.11
C LYS A 140 -7.94 10.04 -21.18
N ARG A 141 -7.67 10.72 -20.04
CA ARG A 141 -7.38 12.17 -20.02
C ARG A 141 -6.13 12.52 -20.82
N MET A 142 -5.07 11.70 -20.71
CA MET A 142 -3.82 11.94 -21.44
C MET A 142 -4.00 11.78 -22.95
N CYS A 143 -4.73 10.75 -23.41
CA CYS A 143 -5.01 10.59 -24.83
C CYS A 143 -5.89 11.71 -25.41
N SER A 144 -6.74 12.34 -24.59
CA SER A 144 -7.66 13.39 -25.03
C SER A 144 -6.95 14.71 -25.36
N ASN A 145 -5.85 15.02 -24.66
CA ASN A 145 -5.14 16.29 -24.82
C ASN A 145 -4.11 16.29 -25.97
N SER A 146 -3.74 15.11 -26.49
CA SER A 146 -2.71 14.95 -27.53
C SER A 146 -3.27 14.87 -28.95
N SER A 147 -4.60 15.01 -29.14
CA SER A 147 -5.28 14.64 -30.37
C SER A 147 -5.45 15.76 -31.43
N GLU A 148 -4.82 16.93 -31.28
CA GLU A 148 -4.95 18.00 -32.29
C GLU A 148 -3.88 17.97 -33.39
N ASN A 149 -2.78 17.23 -33.25
CA ASN A 149 -1.77 17.10 -34.30
C ASN A 149 -1.70 15.67 -34.83
N GLY A 150 -2.54 15.39 -35.82
CA GLY A 150 -2.62 14.09 -36.48
C GLY A 150 -1.30 13.66 -37.11
N SER A 151 -0.80 12.51 -36.68
CA SER A 151 -0.02 11.61 -37.54
C SER A 151 -0.04 10.20 -36.96
N HIS A 152 -0.63 9.29 -37.72
CA HIS A 152 -0.81 7.87 -37.39
C HIS A 152 0.53 7.19 -37.11
N SER A 153 0.81 6.87 -35.85
CA SER A 153 1.75 5.81 -35.48
C SER A 153 1.07 4.88 -34.49
N SER A 154 0.58 3.77 -35.01
CA SER A 154 -0.14 2.69 -34.31
C SER A 154 0.77 1.83 -33.42
N HIS A 155 1.94 2.34 -33.03
CA HIS A 155 2.95 1.60 -32.28
C HIS A 155 3.53 2.45 -31.14
N LEU A 156 2.67 3.19 -30.44
CA LEU A 156 3.03 3.78 -29.16
C LEU A 156 3.19 2.63 -28.15
N ILE A 157 4.46 2.25 -27.96
CA ILE A 157 4.94 1.54 -26.79
C ILE A 157 4.22 2.16 -25.59
N GLU A 158 3.45 1.36 -24.84
CA GLU A 158 2.77 1.82 -23.63
C GLU A 158 3.82 2.34 -22.64
N THR A 159 4.13 3.64 -22.71
CA THR A 159 4.98 4.28 -21.73
C THR A 159 4.30 4.09 -20.37
N PRO A 160 5.01 3.55 -19.38
CA PRO A 160 4.44 3.34 -18.06
C PRO A 160 3.83 4.62 -17.48
N ILE A 161 2.67 4.50 -16.82
CA ILE A 161 1.93 5.67 -16.29
C ILE A 161 2.80 6.50 -15.34
N TRP A 162 3.69 5.83 -14.59
CA TRP A 162 4.60 6.49 -13.66
C TRP A 162 5.71 7.32 -14.31
N MET A 163 5.97 7.15 -15.62
CA MET A 163 6.88 8.03 -16.37
C MET A 163 6.28 9.42 -16.61
N ASN A 164 4.96 9.59 -16.46
CA ASN A 164 4.36 10.92 -16.52
C ASN A 164 4.66 11.70 -15.23
N ASN A 165 5.44 12.77 -15.36
CA ASN A 165 5.87 13.60 -14.23
C ASN A 165 4.71 14.17 -13.41
N ASP A 166 3.64 14.63 -14.05
CA ASP A 166 2.50 15.23 -13.35
C ASP A 166 1.73 14.19 -12.53
N TRP A 167 1.52 13.01 -13.11
CA TRP A 167 0.89 11.90 -12.41
C TRP A 167 1.76 11.42 -11.24
N ARG A 168 3.07 11.24 -11.49
CA ARG A 168 4.06 10.85 -10.49
C ARG A 168 4.06 11.82 -9.30
N LEU A 169 4.14 13.13 -9.55
CA LEU A 169 4.10 14.15 -8.51
C LEU A 169 2.79 14.14 -7.71
N ARG A 170 1.63 13.96 -8.37
CA ARG A 170 0.34 13.82 -7.68
C ARG A 170 0.32 12.58 -6.79
N TRP A 171 0.84 11.47 -7.30
CA TRP A 171 0.86 10.21 -6.56
C TRP A 171 1.77 10.26 -5.35
N ILE A 172 3.02 10.73 -5.51
CA ILE A 172 3.96 10.95 -4.40
C ILE A 172 3.35 11.90 -3.35
N ARG A 173 2.77 13.03 -3.77
CA ARG A 173 2.14 13.98 -2.85
C ARG A 173 1.01 13.34 -2.04
N ARG A 174 0.20 12.48 -2.66
CA ARG A 174 -0.87 11.73 -1.98
C ARG A 174 -0.28 10.82 -0.89
N MET A 175 0.80 10.10 -1.20
CA MET A 175 1.45 9.20 -0.26
C MET A 175 2.13 9.96 0.89
N GLY A 176 2.79 11.08 0.60
CA GLY A 176 3.36 11.96 1.63
C GLY A 176 2.30 12.47 2.62
N ARG A 177 1.11 12.86 2.14
CA ARG A 177 -0.02 13.24 3.01
C ARG A 177 -0.50 12.10 3.89
N ARG A 178 -0.62 10.89 3.33
CA ARG A 178 -1.03 9.70 4.10
C ARG A 178 -0.05 9.38 5.21
N LYS A 179 1.26 9.41 4.92
CA LYS A 179 2.26 9.20 5.97
C LYS A 179 2.16 10.25 7.06
N ALA A 180 2.00 11.53 6.71
CA ALA A 180 1.83 12.58 7.70
C ALA A 180 0.60 12.32 8.60
N GLN A 181 -0.52 11.86 8.02
CA GLN A 181 -1.71 11.47 8.80
C GLN A 181 -1.43 10.28 9.72
N ILE A 182 -0.76 9.24 9.24
CA ILE A 182 -0.39 8.06 10.05
C ILE A 182 0.53 8.49 11.21
N GLN A 183 1.51 9.36 10.95
CA GLN A 183 2.40 9.89 11.98
C GLN A 183 1.63 10.68 13.03
N ILE A 184 0.71 11.58 12.62
CA ILE A 184 -0.14 12.34 13.55
C ILE A 184 -0.99 11.39 14.42
N LEU A 185 -1.59 10.36 13.82
CA LEU A 185 -2.37 9.36 14.56
C LEU A 185 -1.51 8.59 15.56
N LEU A 186 -0.29 8.22 15.16
CA LEU A 186 0.65 7.53 16.04
C LEU A 186 1.09 8.44 17.21
N TYR A 187 1.32 9.73 16.94
CA TYR A 187 1.60 10.71 17.99
C TYR A 187 0.43 10.87 18.96
N PHE A 188 -0.82 10.96 18.47
CA PHE A 188 -1.98 11.00 19.35
C PHE A 188 -2.11 9.73 20.18
N LEU A 189 -1.91 8.56 19.58
CA LEU A 189 -1.93 7.29 20.31
C LEU A 189 -0.91 7.28 21.46
N ILE A 190 0.31 7.74 21.20
CA ILE A 190 1.37 7.87 22.23
C ILE A 190 0.93 8.82 23.34
N LEU A 191 0.34 9.97 23.01
CA LEU A 191 -0.13 10.95 24.00
C LEU A 191 -1.32 10.47 24.84
N TRP A 192 -2.14 9.57 24.29
CA TRP A 192 -3.33 9.02 24.95
C TRP A 192 -3.01 7.85 25.89
N LEU A 193 -1.84 7.24 25.76
CA LEU A 193 -1.44 6.17 26.66
C LEU A 193 -1.09 6.75 28.03
N PRO A 194 -1.78 6.32 29.12
CA PRO A 194 -1.42 6.74 30.46
C PRO A 194 -0.03 6.19 30.80
N GLY A 195 0.87 7.09 31.22
CA GLY A 195 2.18 6.76 31.78
C GLY A 195 2.09 6.40 33.24
#